data_AF-A0A971LIP9-F1
#
_entry.id   AF-A0A971LIP9-F1
#
_cell.length_a   1.000
_cell.length_b   1.000
_cell.length_c   1.000
_cell.angle_alpha   90.00
_cell.angle_beta   90.00
_cell.angle_gamma   90.00
#
_symmetry.space_group_name_H-M   'P 1'
#
loop_
_entity.id
_entity.type
_entity.pdbx_description
1 polymer ?
#
loop_
_entity_poly.entity_id
_entity_poly.type
_entity_poly.pdbx_seq_one_letter_code
_entity_poly.pdbx_strand_id
1 'polypeptide(L)'
;MLKHKLTHHLPPGVDLERELAWFEGGIFVSLLYSLRFLIRYANEYQSLFLWNGSEKVLNTNAVMPDFVQILGGSLSGFLVLALCMAATAAYHYSYHFQGSKSIYLMKRLPNRWELPRRCLTLPVLGIITCLCIALLLLLIYYAVYMLFTPRACLAPQQWHKIWSVLRGVGR
;
A
#
# COMPACT_ATOMS: atom_id res chain seq x y z
N MET A 1 -14.32 17.61 10.04
CA MET A 1 -14.31 18.61 8.95
C MET A 1 -14.05 18.04 7.55
N LEU A 2 -13.19 17.02 7.37
CA LEU A 2 -12.94 16.43 6.02
C LEU A 2 -14.17 15.72 5.41
N LYS A 3 -14.95 15.00 6.24
CA LYS A 3 -16.16 14.26 5.82
C LYS A 3 -17.22 15.14 5.13
N HIS A 4 -17.39 16.40 5.56
CA HIS A 4 -18.43 17.29 5.03
C HIS A 4 -18.08 17.90 3.65
N LYS A 5 -16.78 17.95 3.27
CA LYS A 5 -16.38 18.44 1.93
C LYS A 5 -16.49 17.36 0.85
N LEU A 6 -16.35 16.09 1.21
CA LEU A 6 -16.46 14.98 0.26
C LEU A 6 -17.90 14.76 -0.22
N THR A 7 -18.90 14.95 0.65
CA THR A 7 -20.33 14.75 0.32
C THR A 7 -20.79 15.61 -0.86
N HIS A 8 -20.22 16.80 -1.05
CA HIS A 8 -20.60 17.72 -2.13
C HIS A 8 -20.06 17.32 -3.51
N HIS A 9 -19.08 16.41 -3.56
CA HIS A 9 -18.44 15.93 -4.79
C HIS A 9 -18.96 14.58 -5.26
N LEU A 10 -19.87 13.95 -4.51
CA LEU A 10 -20.39 12.61 -4.83
C LEU A 10 -21.71 12.64 -5.59
N PRO A 11 -21.98 11.61 -6.42
CA PRO A 11 -23.31 11.36 -6.92
C PRO A 11 -24.25 10.90 -5.78
N PRO A 12 -25.49 11.42 -5.71
CA PRO A 12 -26.47 10.98 -4.72
C PRO A 12 -26.90 9.52 -5.00
N GLY A 13 -26.82 8.66 -3.98
CA GLY A 13 -27.27 7.26 -4.04
C GLY A 13 -26.22 6.19 -3.72
N VAL A 14 -24.98 6.57 -3.37
CA VAL A 14 -23.94 5.64 -2.89
C VAL A 14 -23.78 5.80 -1.38
N ASP A 15 -23.81 4.68 -0.63
CA ASP A 15 -23.58 4.64 0.81
C ASP A 15 -22.10 4.88 1.14
N LEU A 16 -21.69 6.15 1.07
CA LEU A 16 -20.32 6.62 1.31
C LEU A 16 -19.74 6.09 2.63
N GLU A 17 -20.56 6.06 3.69
CA GLU A 17 -20.11 5.62 5.02
C GLU A 17 -19.72 4.14 5.04
N ARG A 18 -20.42 3.31 4.27
CA ARG A 18 -20.12 1.88 4.17
C ARG A 18 -18.85 1.64 3.37
N GLU A 19 -18.67 2.31 2.24
CA GLU A 19 -17.44 2.20 1.43
C GLU A 19 -16.21 2.70 2.19
N LEU A 20 -16.33 3.82 2.91
CA LEU A 20 -15.25 4.32 3.78
C LEU A 20 -14.95 3.34 4.92
N ALA A 21 -15.96 2.76 5.57
CA ALA A 21 -15.72 1.79 6.63
C ALA A 21 -15.00 0.53 6.13
N TRP A 22 -15.36 0.03 4.94
CA TRP A 22 -14.63 -1.07 4.28
C TRP A 22 -13.20 -0.67 3.91
N PHE A 23 -13.00 0.55 3.43
CA PHE A 23 -11.69 1.07 3.08
C PHE A 23 -10.79 1.26 4.31
N GLU A 24 -11.31 1.87 5.38
CA GLU A 24 -10.63 2.04 6.67
C GLU A 24 -10.26 0.68 7.28
N GLY A 25 -11.20 -0.27 7.27
CA GLY A 25 -10.95 -1.65 7.69
C GLY A 25 -9.87 -2.34 6.84
N GLY A 26 -9.91 -2.16 5.52
CA GLY A 26 -8.90 -2.69 4.60
C GLY A 26 -7.50 -2.12 4.85
N ILE A 27 -7.39 -0.81 5.13
CA ILE A 27 -6.14 -0.17 5.53
C ILE A 27 -5.63 -0.78 6.84
N PHE A 28 -6.50 -0.92 7.84
CA PHE A 28 -6.11 -1.46 9.14
C PHE A 28 -5.58 -2.89 9.03
N VAL A 29 -6.27 -3.76 8.28
CA VAL A 29 -5.81 -5.14 8.02
C VAL A 29 -4.50 -5.15 7.24
N SER A 30 -4.34 -4.28 6.24
CA SER A 30 -3.10 -4.17 5.45
C SER A 30 -1.92 -3.68 6.30
N LEU A 31 -2.17 -2.75 7.22
CA LEU A 31 -1.17 -2.26 8.17
C LEU A 31 -0.74 -3.37 9.13
N LEU A 32 -1.70 -4.11 9.70
CA LEU A 32 -1.41 -5.28 10.54
C LEU A 32 -0.61 -6.34 9.78
N TYR A 33 -0.98 -6.61 8.53
CA TYR A 33 -0.22 -7.54 7.68
C TYR A 33 1.22 -7.06 7.44
N SER A 34 1.42 -5.76 7.28
CA SER A 34 2.75 -5.17 7.08
C SER A 34 3.68 -5.32 8.27
N LEU A 35 3.15 -5.47 9.50
CA LEU A 35 3.95 -5.74 10.71
C LEU A 35 4.73 -7.07 10.61
N ARG A 36 4.33 -7.97 9.71
CA ARG A 36 5.09 -9.19 9.41
C ARG A 36 6.52 -8.89 8.97
N PHE A 37 6.77 -7.73 8.36
CA PHE A 37 8.12 -7.25 8.06
C PHE A 37 8.96 -7.11 9.33
N LEU A 38 8.43 -6.46 10.37
CA LEU A 38 9.17 -6.24 11.62
C LEU A 38 9.49 -7.56 12.33
N ILE A 39 8.56 -8.51 12.32
CA ILE A 39 8.77 -9.83 12.90
C ILE A 39 9.89 -10.57 12.14
N ARG A 40 9.85 -10.57 10.80
CA ARG A 40 10.92 -11.18 9.99
C ARG A 40 12.25 -10.50 10.21
N TYR A 41 12.27 -9.16 10.18
CA TYR A 41 13.46 -8.37 10.45
C TYR A 41 14.05 -8.69 11.82
N ALA A 42 13.23 -8.76 12.87
CA ALA A 42 13.68 -9.09 14.22
C ALA A 42 14.31 -10.49 14.30
N ASN A 43 13.71 -11.48 13.63
CA ASN A 43 14.23 -12.85 13.60
C ASN A 43 15.59 -12.92 12.89
N GLU A 44 15.71 -12.30 11.71
CA GLU A 44 16.98 -12.24 10.96
C GLU A 44 18.03 -11.43 11.74
N TYR A 45 17.63 -10.31 12.35
CA TYR A 45 18.49 -9.50 13.20
C TYR A 45 19.02 -10.29 14.40
N GLN A 46 18.21 -11.15 15.02
CA GLN A 46 18.67 -12.01 16.12
C GLN A 46 19.67 -13.06 15.64
N SER A 47 19.52 -13.58 14.43
CA SER A 47 20.43 -14.59 13.85
C SER A 47 21.86 -14.07 13.60
N LEU A 48 22.03 -12.74 13.48
CA LEU A 48 23.34 -12.09 13.35
C LEU A 48 24.18 -12.16 14.62
N PHE A 49 23.59 -12.48 15.76
CA PHE A 49 24.30 -12.53 17.03
C PHE A 49 24.55 -13.96 17.45
N LEU A 50 25.80 -14.25 17.78
CA LEU A 50 26.19 -15.50 18.42
C LEU A 50 26.15 -15.32 19.92
N TRP A 51 25.75 -16.39 20.61
CA TRP A 51 25.85 -16.50 22.05
C TRP A 51 27.22 -17.10 22.41
N ASN A 52 28.12 -16.28 22.96
CA ASN A 52 29.38 -16.77 23.51
C ASN A 52 29.28 -16.81 25.04
N GLY A 53 28.52 -17.78 25.56
CA GLY A 53 28.29 -17.99 26.98
C GLY A 53 27.37 -16.94 27.63
N SER A 54 27.85 -15.70 27.81
CA SER A 54 27.14 -14.61 28.50
C SER A 54 27.06 -13.30 27.71
N GLU A 55 27.91 -13.11 26.70
CA GLU A 55 27.89 -11.90 25.86
C GLU A 55 27.33 -12.18 24.46
N LYS A 56 26.54 -11.22 23.97
CA LYS A 56 25.93 -11.24 22.65
C LYS A 56 26.91 -10.60 21.66
N VAL A 57 27.69 -11.44 20.97
CA VAL A 57 28.75 -10.97 20.05
C VAL A 57 28.21 -10.97 18.62
N LEU A 58 28.52 -9.92 17.87
CA LEU A 58 28.17 -9.82 16.45
C LEU A 58 29.00 -10.81 15.64
N ASN A 59 28.33 -11.68 14.87
CA ASN A 59 29.02 -12.59 13.98
C ASN A 59 29.49 -11.85 12.72
N THR A 60 30.79 -11.60 12.61
CA THR A 60 31.38 -10.92 11.44
C THR A 60 31.25 -11.71 10.13
N ASN A 61 30.96 -13.01 10.21
CA ASN A 61 30.72 -13.86 9.04
C ASN A 61 29.24 -13.92 8.63
N ALA A 62 28.32 -13.40 9.46
CA ALA A 62 26.91 -13.36 9.14
C ALA A 62 26.57 -12.11 8.32
N VAL A 63 25.90 -12.31 7.19
CA VAL A 63 25.45 -11.24 6.29
C VAL A 63 23.94 -11.13 6.43
N MET A 64 23.44 -9.90 6.62
CA MET A 64 22.01 -9.64 6.69
C MET A 64 21.38 -9.92 5.31
N PRO A 65 20.25 -10.65 5.24
CA PRO A 65 19.51 -10.83 4.00
C PRO A 65 19.13 -9.50 3.36
N ASP A 66 19.01 -9.49 2.03
CA ASP A 66 18.68 -8.28 1.28
C ASP A 66 17.33 -7.72 1.71
N PHE A 67 17.22 -6.39 1.73
CA PHE A 67 16.00 -5.70 2.15
C PHE A 67 14.76 -6.22 1.40
N VAL A 68 14.89 -6.51 0.10
CA VAL A 68 13.78 -6.99 -0.73
C VAL A 68 13.31 -8.39 -0.31
N GLN A 69 14.20 -9.25 0.19
CA GLN A 69 13.83 -10.58 0.68
C GLN A 69 13.07 -10.50 2.02
N ILE A 70 13.50 -9.59 2.89
CA ILE A 70 12.84 -9.34 4.19
C ILE A 70 11.50 -8.64 3.96
N LEU A 71 11.46 -7.64 3.09
CA LEU A 71 10.24 -6.93 2.69
C LEU A 71 9.24 -7.91 2.05
N GLY A 72 9.72 -8.75 1.12
CA GLY A 72 8.96 -9.80 0.48
C GLY A 72 7.57 -9.33 0.06
N GLY A 73 6.54 -10.08 0.47
CA GLY A 73 5.14 -9.74 0.23
C GLY A 73 4.51 -8.79 1.24
N SER A 74 5.23 -8.19 2.19
CA SER A 74 4.61 -7.49 3.35
C SER A 74 3.74 -6.29 2.97
N LEU A 75 3.94 -5.72 1.78
CA LEU A 75 3.14 -4.62 1.21
C LEU A 75 2.04 -5.09 0.25
N SER A 76 1.91 -6.41 0.03
CA SER A 76 0.91 -6.95 -0.92
C SER A 76 -0.52 -6.63 -0.48
N GLY A 77 -0.78 -6.48 0.83
CA GLY A 77 -2.09 -6.07 1.34
C GLY A 77 -2.57 -4.75 0.75
N PHE A 78 -1.68 -3.75 0.67
CA PHE A 78 -2.01 -2.45 0.07
C PHE A 78 -2.22 -2.54 -1.44
N LEU A 79 -1.47 -3.40 -2.15
CA LEU A 79 -1.69 -3.65 -3.58
C LEU A 79 -3.04 -4.32 -3.83
N VAL A 80 -3.39 -5.33 -3.03
CA VAL A 80 -4.70 -6.01 -3.12
C VAL A 80 -5.82 -5.01 -2.85
N LEU A 81 -5.69 -4.17 -1.82
CA LEU A 81 -6.67 -3.14 -1.51
C LEU A 81 -6.80 -2.10 -2.64
N ALA A 82 -5.69 -1.67 -3.22
CA ALA A 82 -5.69 -0.76 -4.38
C ALA A 82 -6.38 -1.40 -5.61
N LEU A 83 -6.14 -2.70 -5.86
CA LEU A 83 -6.82 -3.43 -6.93
C LEU A 83 -8.32 -3.59 -6.66
N CYS A 84 -8.72 -3.86 -5.41
CA CYS A 84 -10.13 -3.89 -5.02
C CYS A 84 -10.80 -2.53 -5.25
N MET A 85 -10.12 -1.43 -4.91
CA MET A 85 -10.62 -0.06 -5.18
C MET A 85 -10.68 0.26 -6.68
N ALA A 86 -9.75 -0.27 -7.48
CA ALA A 86 -9.82 -0.14 -8.94
C ALA A 86 -10.98 -0.95 -9.52
N ALA A 87 -11.25 -2.15 -8.99
CA ALA A 87 -12.37 -2.99 -9.40
C ALA A 87 -13.72 -2.34 -9.06
N THR A 88 -13.87 -1.76 -7.86
CA THR A 88 -15.08 -1.00 -7.51
C THR A 88 -15.23 0.22 -8.42
N ALA A 89 -14.16 0.94 -8.73
CA ALA A 89 -14.18 2.04 -9.70
C ALA A 89 -14.75 1.61 -11.05
N ALA A 90 -14.25 0.48 -11.58
CA ALA A 90 -14.70 -0.09 -12.85
C ALA A 90 -16.17 -0.53 -12.78
N TYR A 91 -16.57 -1.15 -11.67
CA TYR A 91 -17.96 -1.58 -11.43
C TYR A 91 -18.92 -0.38 -11.38
N HIS A 92 -18.58 0.67 -10.63
CA HIS A 92 -19.40 1.89 -10.59
C HIS A 92 -19.47 2.56 -11.96
N TYR A 93 -18.35 2.59 -12.68
CA TYR A 93 -18.32 3.11 -14.05
C TYR A 93 -19.25 2.32 -14.98
N SER A 94 -19.16 0.98 -14.98
CA SER A 94 -20.00 0.13 -15.83
C SER A 94 -21.48 0.17 -15.44
N TYR A 95 -21.78 0.11 -14.14
CA TYR A 95 -23.15 0.15 -13.62
C TYR A 95 -23.86 1.45 -14.04
N HIS A 96 -23.13 2.55 -13.99
CA HIS A 96 -23.69 3.85 -14.33
C HIS A 96 -23.83 4.07 -15.86
N PHE A 97 -23.02 3.39 -16.67
CA PHE A 97 -23.13 3.41 -18.13
C PHE A 97 -24.21 2.45 -18.66
N GLN A 98 -24.53 1.37 -17.94
CA GLN A 98 -25.40 0.27 -18.39
C GLN A 98 -26.90 0.42 -18.06
N GLY A 99 -27.36 1.55 -17.51
CA GLY A 99 -28.81 1.82 -17.50
C GLY A 99 -29.44 2.33 -16.21
N SER A 100 -28.71 3.01 -15.33
CA SER A 100 -29.39 3.74 -14.26
C SER A 100 -30.33 4.79 -14.85
N LYS A 101 -31.54 4.95 -14.28
CA LYS A 101 -32.49 6.03 -14.62
C LYS A 101 -31.86 7.43 -14.54
N SER A 102 -30.72 7.58 -13.86
CA SER A 102 -29.92 8.81 -13.83
C SER A 102 -29.30 9.18 -15.18
N ILE A 103 -29.19 8.27 -16.17
CA ILE A 103 -28.75 8.58 -17.54
C ILE A 103 -29.63 9.66 -18.18
N TYR A 104 -30.94 9.64 -17.91
CA TYR A 104 -31.88 10.63 -18.46
C TYR A 104 -31.71 12.00 -17.80
N LEU A 105 -31.41 12.05 -16.49
CA LEU A 105 -31.10 13.29 -15.77
C LEU A 105 -29.73 13.86 -16.21
N MET A 106 -28.77 12.97 -16.42
CA MET A 106 -27.41 13.24 -16.87
C MET A 106 -27.34 13.84 -18.27
N LYS A 107 -28.18 13.37 -19.20
CA LYS A 107 -28.24 13.88 -20.58
C LYS A 107 -28.58 15.37 -20.66
N ARG A 108 -29.14 15.95 -19.58
CA ARG A 108 -29.48 17.37 -19.45
C ARG A 108 -28.34 18.23 -18.91
N LEU A 109 -27.29 17.66 -18.32
CA LEU A 109 -26.14 18.44 -17.90
C LEU A 109 -25.35 18.90 -19.13
N PRO A 110 -24.88 20.17 -19.16
CA PRO A 110 -24.11 20.71 -20.29
C PRO A 110 -22.79 19.94 -20.50
N ASN A 111 -22.27 19.29 -19.47
CA ASN A 111 -21.03 18.54 -19.52
C ASN A 111 -21.24 17.06 -19.19
N ARG A 112 -21.00 16.20 -20.18
CA ARG A 112 -21.22 14.74 -20.11
C ARG A 112 -20.17 14.01 -19.26
N TRP A 113 -19.08 14.69 -18.89
CA TRP A 113 -17.93 14.13 -18.18
C TRP A 113 -17.95 14.35 -16.66
N GLU A 114 -18.91 15.11 -16.12
CA GLU A 114 -18.92 15.42 -14.70
C GLU A 114 -19.23 14.22 -13.81
N LEU A 115 -20.07 13.31 -14.28
CA LEU A 115 -20.44 12.13 -13.51
C LEU A 115 -19.39 11.02 -13.49
N PRO A 116 -18.73 10.65 -14.60
CA PRO A 116 -17.59 9.74 -14.50
C PRO A 116 -16.47 10.37 -13.65
N ARG A 117 -16.26 11.70 -13.71
CA ARG A 117 -15.33 12.37 -12.79
C ARG A 117 -15.73 12.17 -11.33
N ARG A 118 -16.98 12.44 -10.95
CA ARG A 118 -17.45 12.30 -9.56
C ARG A 118 -17.47 10.85 -9.06
N CYS A 119 -17.81 9.89 -9.91
CA CYS A 119 -17.78 8.46 -9.57
C CYS A 119 -16.35 7.94 -9.43
N LEU A 120 -15.40 8.42 -10.24
CA LEU A 120 -14.02 7.97 -10.20
C LEU A 120 -13.16 8.74 -9.20
N THR A 121 -13.55 9.94 -8.78
CA THR A 121 -12.75 10.73 -7.82
C THR A 121 -12.51 9.99 -6.51
N LEU A 122 -13.51 9.29 -5.98
CA LEU A 122 -13.38 8.53 -4.75
C LEU A 122 -12.43 7.34 -4.85
N PRO A 123 -12.63 6.38 -5.79
CA PRO A 123 -11.74 5.24 -5.90
C PRO A 123 -10.33 5.66 -6.32
N VAL A 124 -10.19 6.70 -7.17
CA VAL A 124 -8.87 7.24 -7.52
C VAL A 124 -8.18 7.84 -6.29
N LEU A 125 -8.88 8.61 -5.46
CA LEU A 125 -8.34 9.08 -4.18
C LEU A 125 -7.95 7.91 -3.27
N GLY A 126 -8.77 6.85 -3.18
CA GLY A 126 -8.48 5.65 -2.42
C GLY A 126 -7.24 4.89 -2.91
N ILE A 127 -7.05 4.77 -4.22
CA ILE A 127 -5.86 4.17 -4.81
C ILE A 127 -4.63 5.02 -4.50
N ILE A 128 -4.72 6.35 -4.66
CA ILE A 128 -3.62 7.27 -4.36
C ILE A 128 -3.24 7.19 -2.88
N THR A 129 -4.21 7.19 -1.97
CA THR A 129 -3.92 7.09 -0.54
C THR A 129 -3.26 5.75 -0.18
N CYS A 130 -3.74 4.62 -0.74
CA CYS A 130 -3.08 3.32 -0.59
C CYS A 130 -1.63 3.33 -1.08
N LEU A 131 -1.37 3.88 -2.26
CA LEU A 131 -0.02 3.97 -2.83
C LEU A 131 0.89 4.88 -1.99
N CYS A 132 0.38 6.02 -1.53
CA CYS A 132 1.13 6.92 -0.65
C CYS A 132 1.48 6.24 0.67
N ILE A 133 0.55 5.54 1.31
CA ILE A 133 0.81 4.79 2.55
C ILE A 133 1.83 3.68 2.32
N ALA A 134 1.68 2.90 1.24
CA ALA A 134 2.61 1.83 0.90
C ALA A 134 4.03 2.36 0.65
N LEU A 135 4.16 3.49 -0.04
CA LEU A 135 5.45 4.15 -0.30
C LEU A 135 6.07 4.70 0.98
N LEU A 136 5.28 5.35 1.84
CA LEU A 136 5.75 5.83 3.14
C LEU A 136 6.24 4.67 4.01
N LEU A 137 5.49 3.57 4.10
CA LEU A 137 5.91 2.39 4.85
C LEU A 137 7.19 1.76 4.27
N LEU A 138 7.31 1.68 2.94
CA LEU A 138 8.52 1.21 2.29
C LEU A 138 9.73 2.04 2.70
N LEU A 139 9.61 3.38 2.66
CA LEU A 139 10.69 4.29 3.07
C LEU A 139 11.02 4.17 4.56
N ILE A 140 10.01 4.06 5.43
CA ILE A 140 10.21 3.87 6.87
C ILE A 140 10.93 2.55 7.15
N TYR A 141 10.48 1.45 6.55
CA TYR A 141 11.09 0.13 6.70
C TYR A 141 12.52 0.09 6.15
N TYR A 142 12.77 0.76 5.02
CA TYR A 142 14.11 0.90 4.47
C TYR A 142 15.03 1.72 5.39
N ALA A 143 14.53 2.83 5.94
CA ALA A 143 15.27 3.65 6.90
C ALA A 143 15.60 2.87 8.17
N VAL A 144 14.63 2.13 8.73
CA VAL A 144 14.83 1.25 9.90
C VAL A 144 15.91 0.21 9.57
N TYR A 145 15.80 -0.48 8.42
CA TYR A 145 16.80 -1.46 8.00
C TYR A 145 18.21 -0.85 7.92
N MET A 146 18.36 0.34 7.33
CA MET A 146 19.65 1.01 7.17
C MET A 146 20.23 1.58 8.47
N LEU A 147 19.38 2.05 9.39
CA LEU A 147 19.81 2.66 10.65
C LEU A 147 20.21 1.61 11.70
N PHE A 148 19.48 0.49 11.76
CA PHE A 148 19.69 -0.52 12.78
C PHE A 148 20.64 -1.65 12.35
N THR A 149 20.83 -1.89 11.05
CA THR A 149 21.77 -2.91 10.59
C THR A 149 23.21 -2.39 10.63
N PRO A 150 24.14 -3.04 11.34
CA PRO A 150 25.54 -2.61 11.38
C PRO A 150 26.19 -2.74 9.99
N ARG A 151 27.01 -1.76 9.62
CA ARG A 151 27.67 -1.68 8.29
C ARG A 151 28.53 -2.90 7.95
N ALA A 152 29.06 -3.60 8.97
CA ALA A 152 29.85 -4.81 8.79
C ALA A 152 29.06 -5.98 8.18
N CYS A 153 27.74 -6.01 8.36
CA CYS A 153 26.87 -7.10 7.91
C CYS A 153 25.94 -6.70 6.76
N LEU A 154 26.05 -5.46 6.26
CA LEU A 154 25.23 -4.93 5.17
C LEU A 154 25.81 -5.37 3.82
N ALA A 155 25.02 -6.10 3.03
CA ALA A 155 25.39 -6.37 1.64
C ALA A 155 25.35 -5.07 0.81
N PRO A 156 26.31 -4.85 -0.10
CA PRO A 156 26.44 -3.59 -0.82
C PRO A 156 25.32 -3.41 -1.88
N GLN A 157 25.07 -2.16 -2.28
CA GLN A 157 24.08 -1.73 -3.28
C GLN A 157 22.60 -2.14 -3.04
N GLN A 158 22.13 -2.10 -1.79
CA GLN A 158 20.71 -2.39 -1.46
C GLN A 158 19.70 -1.57 -2.27
N TRP A 159 19.99 -0.29 -2.54
CA TRP A 159 19.09 0.57 -3.32
C TRP A 159 18.90 0.06 -4.76
N HIS A 160 19.98 -0.41 -5.40
CA HIS A 160 19.91 -0.90 -6.78
C HIS A 160 19.06 -2.18 -6.89
N LYS A 161 19.10 -3.02 -5.85
CA LYS A 161 18.30 -4.25 -5.77
C LYS A 161 16.80 -3.98 -5.65
N ILE A 162 16.40 -2.86 -5.05
CA ILE A 162 14.99 -2.44 -5.04
C ILE A 162 14.54 -2.10 -6.46
N TRP A 163 15.36 -1.35 -7.20
CA TRP A 163 15.06 -0.98 -8.59
C TRP A 163 15.09 -2.16 -9.56
N SER A 164 15.91 -3.18 -9.32
CA SER A 164 15.92 -4.37 -10.17
C SER A 164 14.61 -5.15 -10.06
N VAL A 165 14.10 -5.32 -8.84
CA VAL A 165 12.82 -5.99 -8.60
C VAL A 165 11.64 -5.18 -9.13
N LEU A 166 11.62 -3.86 -8.93
CA LEU A 166 10.57 -2.99 -9.48
C LEU A 166 10.55 -2.98 -11.01
N ARG A 167 11.71 -3.06 -11.67
CA ARG A 167 11.81 -3.11 -13.14
C ARG A 167 11.51 -4.51 -13.70
N GLY A 168 11.29 -5.52 -12.86
CA GLY A 168 11.16 -6.92 -13.30
C GLY A 168 12.44 -7.49 -13.91
N VAL A 169 13.56 -6.79 -13.79
CA VAL A 169 14.88 -7.23 -14.24
C VAL A 169 15.51 -7.96 -13.06
N GLY A 170 15.09 -9.20 -12.86
CA GLY A 170 15.51 -10.02 -11.74
C GLY A 170 15.41 -11.51 -12.06
N ARG A 171 16.23 -11.96 -13.02
CA ARG A 171 16.82 -13.29 -13.04
C ARG A 171 18.32 -13.13 -13.18
#